data_AF-B3NM26-F1
#
_entry.id   AF-B3NM26-F1
#
_cell.length_a   1.000
_cell.length_b   1.000
_cell.length_c   1.000
_cell.angle_alpha   90.00
_cell.angle_beta   90.00
_cell.angle_gamma   90.00
#
_symmetry.space_group_name_H-M   'P 1'
#
loop_
_entity.id
_entity.type
_entity.pdbx_description
1 polymer ?
#
loop_
_entity_poly.entity_id
_entity_poly.type
_entity_poly.pdbx_seq_one_letter_code
_entity_poly.pdbx_strand_id
1 'polypeptide(L)'
;MSISLVRKHLHEMGILKRLPSTGRNYIPMAGPPRFPMSPAQRLIIGCGSLVVMMIIPFYCLLSLPRWSRMHLGLPPEEEEQVEEPPPQEAGEEKDQAKN
;
A
#
# COMPACT_ATOMS: atom_id res chain seq x y z
N MET A 1 4.71 -24.75 -9.13
CA MET A 1 5.96 -24.32 -9.78
C MET A 1 7.12 -24.57 -8.83
N SER A 2 8.14 -25.34 -9.22
CA SER A 2 9.24 -25.70 -8.32
C SER A 2 10.23 -24.54 -8.15
N ILE A 3 10.75 -24.36 -6.94
CA ILE A 3 11.74 -23.32 -6.59
C ILE A 3 13.02 -23.46 -7.43
N SER A 4 13.36 -24.68 -7.85
CA SER A 4 14.50 -24.99 -8.71
C SER A 4 14.37 -24.42 -10.13
N LEU A 5 13.16 -24.45 -10.71
CA LEU A 5 12.90 -23.89 -12.04
C LEU A 5 12.99 -22.37 -12.02
N VAL A 6 12.44 -21.72 -10.98
CA VAL A 6 12.54 -20.27 -10.78
C VAL A 6 14.00 -19.84 -10.65
N ARG A 7 14.80 -20.59 -9.88
CA ARG A 7 16.24 -20.32 -9.72
C ARG A 7 17.02 -20.46 -11.02
N LYS A 8 16.72 -21.47 -11.83
CA LYS A 8 17.35 -21.67 -13.14
C LYS A 8 17.01 -20.52 -14.09
N HIS A 9 15.74 -20.09 -14.10
CA HIS A 9 15.30 -19.01 -14.96
C HIS A 9 15.87 -17.65 -14.55
N LEU A 10 15.98 -17.38 -13.24
CA LEU A 10 16.64 -16.18 -12.71
C LEU A 10 18.15 -16.14 -13.01
N HIS A 11 18.80 -17.32 -13.10
CA HIS A 11 20.20 -17.43 -13.52
C HIS A 11 20.36 -17.17 -15.03
N GLU A 12 19.44 -17.69 -15.83
CA GLU A 12 19.41 -17.51 -17.29
C GLU A 12 19.10 -16.06 -17.69
N MET A 13 18.24 -15.38 -16.93
CA MET A 13 17.95 -13.94 -17.06
C MET A 13 19.11 -13.03 -16.61
N GLY A 14 20.22 -13.59 -16.11
CA GLY A 14 21.38 -12.81 -15.68
C GLY A 14 21.15 -11.95 -14.44
N ILE A 15 20.09 -12.23 -13.67
CA ILE A 15 19.81 -11.58 -12.38
C ILE A 15 20.77 -12.13 -11.32
N LEU A 16 21.10 -13.42 -11.40
CA LEU A 16 22.22 -14.02 -10.68
C LEU A 16 23.50 -14.03 -11.54
N LYS A 17 24.08 -12.87 -11.82
CA LYS A 17 25.44 -12.81 -12.37
C LYS A 17 26.44 -13.24 -11.28
N ARG A 18 27.07 -14.41 -11.43
CA ARG A 18 28.37 -14.66 -10.79
C ARG A 18 29.36 -13.71 -11.44
N LEU A 19 29.85 -12.73 -10.69
CA LEU A 19 30.91 -11.85 -11.18
C LEU A 19 32.13 -12.71 -11.57
N PRO A 20 32.71 -12.52 -12.77
CA PRO A 20 33.95 -13.18 -13.12
C PRO A 20 35.04 -12.71 -12.14
N SER A 21 35.68 -13.68 -11.50
CA SER A 21 36.91 -13.45 -10.75
C SER A 21 38.01 -13.06 -11.73
N THR A 22 38.76 -12.03 -11.39
CA THR A 22 40.03 -11.60 -11.99
C THR A 22 39.98 -10.82 -13.29
N GLY A 23 40.35 -9.54 -13.16
CA GLY A 23 40.73 -8.66 -14.25
C GLY A 23 40.97 -7.28 -13.67
N ARG A 24 42.19 -7.04 -13.15
CA ARG A 24 42.91 -5.78 -12.85
C ARG A 24 42.16 -4.45 -12.65
N ASN A 25 40.91 -4.48 -12.25
CA ASN A 25 40.16 -3.34 -11.81
C ASN A 25 40.42 -3.24 -10.31
N TYR A 26 40.88 -2.06 -9.86
CA TYR A 26 40.73 -1.65 -8.47
C TYR A 26 39.23 -1.69 -8.17
N ILE A 27 38.70 -2.88 -7.86
CA ILE A 27 37.42 -2.99 -7.19
C ILE A 27 37.65 -2.19 -5.92
N PRO A 28 36.86 -1.14 -5.63
CA PRO A 28 36.93 -0.52 -4.32
C PRO A 28 36.64 -1.64 -3.34
N MET A 29 37.71 -2.13 -2.70
CA MET A 29 37.67 -3.12 -1.64
C MET A 29 37.07 -2.38 -0.45
N ALA A 30 35.77 -2.11 -0.53
CA ALA A 30 34.99 -1.75 0.62
C ALA A 30 35.10 -2.98 1.53
N GLY A 31 35.83 -2.82 2.63
CA GLY A 31 35.91 -3.84 3.66
C GLY A 31 34.51 -4.26 4.12
N PRO A 32 34.40 -5.39 4.83
CA PRO A 32 33.10 -5.84 5.34
C PRO A 32 32.40 -4.69 6.08
N PRO A 33 31.08 -4.52 5.89
CA PRO A 33 30.35 -3.40 6.47
C PRO A 33 30.57 -3.40 7.99
N ARG A 34 30.95 -2.26 8.56
CA ARG A 34 31.18 -2.09 10.01
C ARG A 34 29.96 -2.53 10.83
N PHE A 35 28.78 -2.36 10.25
CA PHE A 35 27.51 -2.81 10.81
C PHE A 35 26.81 -3.72 9.79
N PRO A 36 26.87 -5.06 9.97
CA PRO A 36 26.20 -5.99 9.07
C PRO A 36 24.69 -5.79 9.20
N MET A 37 24.09 -5.35 8.11
CA MET A 37 22.66 -5.10 8.05
C MET A 37 21.91 -6.39 7.73
N SER A 38 20.92 -6.74 8.55
CA SER A 38 20.07 -7.91 8.28
C SER A 38 19.26 -7.69 6.99
N PRO A 39 18.85 -8.76 6.28
CA PRO A 39 18.00 -8.64 5.10
C PRO A 39 16.66 -7.95 5.41
N ALA A 40 16.11 -8.19 6.60
CA ALA A 40 14.90 -7.52 7.08
C ALA A 40 15.12 -6.00 7.22
N GLN A 41 16.23 -5.57 7.83
CA GLN A 41 16.57 -4.15 7.90
C GLN A 41 16.78 -3.52 6.52
N ARG A 42 17.38 -4.24 5.57
CA ARG A 42 17.51 -3.76 4.19
C ARG A 42 16.16 -3.55 3.52
N LEU A 43 15.20 -4.44 3.75
CA LEU A 43 13.83 -4.28 3.24
C LEU A 43 13.11 -3.11 3.91
N ILE A 44 13.22 -2.95 5.23
CA ILE A 44 12.58 -1.84 5.94
C ILE A 44 13.15 -0.51 5.49
N ILE A 45 14.47 -0.36 5.37
CA ILE A 45 15.07 0.92 4.95
C ILE A 45 14.83 1.19 3.47
N GLY A 46 14.96 0.17 2.60
CA GLY A 46 14.72 0.32 1.17
C GLY A 46 13.25 0.56 0.84
N CYS A 47 12.38 -0.41 1.14
CA CYS A 47 10.96 -0.33 0.81
C CYS A 47 10.20 0.61 1.75
N GLY A 48 10.54 0.67 3.03
CA GLY A 48 9.84 1.53 3.99
C GLY A 48 10.02 3.01 3.66
N SER A 49 11.20 3.44 3.20
CA SER A 49 11.40 4.84 2.78
C SER A 49 10.54 5.22 1.57
N LEU A 50 10.39 4.32 0.59
CA LEU A 50 9.48 4.51 -0.55
C LEU A 50 8.02 4.62 -0.11
N VAL A 51 7.57 3.76 0.82
CA VAL A 51 6.20 3.79 1.33
C VAL A 51 5.91 5.13 2.03
N VAL A 52 6.83 5.62 2.88
CA VAL A 52 6.67 6.91 3.56
C VAL A 52 6.56 8.05 2.56
N MET A 53 7.36 8.05 1.49
CA MET A 53 7.27 9.06 0.45
C MET A 53 5.95 9.01 -0.33
N MET A 54 5.32 7.83 -0.41
CA MET A 54 4.05 7.63 -1.11
C MET A 54 2.82 7.87 -0.24
N ILE A 55 2.90 7.85 1.09
CA ILE A 55 1.76 8.09 1.98
C ILE A 55 1.14 9.47 1.74
N ILE A 56 1.95 10.52 1.65
CA ILE A 56 1.47 11.89 1.47
C ILE A 56 0.72 12.07 0.13
N PRO A 57 1.29 11.74 -1.04
CA PRO A 57 0.57 11.89 -2.31
C PRO A 57 -0.69 11.01 -2.35
N PHE A 58 -0.66 9.82 -1.77
CA PHE A 58 -1.84 8.95 -1.70
C PHE A 58 -2.94 9.57 -0.82
N TYR A 59 -2.57 10.12 0.34
CA TYR A 59 -3.51 10.80 1.22
C TYR A 59 -4.11 12.05 0.56
N CYS A 60 -3.30 12.83 -0.16
CA CYS A 60 -3.79 13.98 -0.93
C CYS A 60 -4.82 13.54 -1.97
N LEU A 61 -4.54 12.50 -2.75
CA LEU A 61 -5.47 11.97 -3.75
C LEU A 61 -6.79 11.48 -3.13
N LEU A 62 -6.73 10.79 -2.00
CA LEU A 62 -7.92 10.32 -1.28
C LEU A 62 -8.69 11.46 -0.59
N SER A 63 -8.04 12.58 -0.28
CA SER A 63 -8.68 13.75 0.32
C SER A 63 -9.34 14.69 -0.69
N LEU A 64 -9.02 14.57 -1.99
CA LEU A 64 -9.59 15.42 -3.05
C LEU A 64 -11.12 15.36 -3.16
N PRO A 65 -11.80 14.20 -3.11
CA PRO A 65 -13.26 14.14 -3.18
C PRO A 65 -13.91 14.90 -2.01
N ARG A 66 -13.33 14.80 -0.81
CA ARG A 66 -13.78 15.50 0.40
C ARG A 66 -13.63 17.02 0.26
N TRP A 67 -12.48 17.49 -0.21
CA TRP A 67 -12.25 18.92 -0.45
C TRP A 67 -13.14 19.48 -1.57
N SER A 68 -13.35 18.70 -2.63
CA SER A 68 -14.22 19.08 -3.74
C SER A 68 -15.65 19.31 -3.27
N ARG A 69 -16.21 18.44 -2.42
CA ARG A 69 -17.58 18.60 -1.90
C ARG A 69 -17.74 19.82 -1.01
N MET A 70 -16.76 20.10 -0.13
CA MET A 70 -16.78 21.29 0.74
C MET A 70 -16.91 22.60 -0.05
N HIS A 71 -16.28 22.69 -1.23
CA HIS A 71 -16.35 23.88 -2.10
C HIS A 71 -17.57 23.89 -3.03
N LEU A 72 -18.16 22.72 -3.31
CA LEU A 72 -19.39 22.60 -4.10
C LEU A 72 -20.65 22.68 -3.22
N GLY A 73 -20.50 22.75 -1.90
CA GLY A 73 -21.62 22.79 -0.95
C GLY A 73 -22.43 21.49 -0.89
N LEU A 74 -21.86 20.37 -1.36
CA LEU A 74 -22.49 19.06 -1.19
C LEU A 74 -22.28 18.56 0.24
N PRO A 75 -23.27 17.88 0.83
CA PRO A 75 -23.10 17.26 2.13
C PRO A 75 -21.89 16.30 2.08
N PRO A 76 -21.02 16.30 3.10
CA PRO A 76 -19.99 15.29 3.21
C PRO A 76 -20.65 13.91 3.31
N GLU A 77 -20.16 12.91 2.56
CA GLU A 77 -20.66 11.51 2.63
C GLU A 77 -20.61 10.94 4.07
N GLU A 78 -19.80 11.53 4.93
CA GLU A 78 -19.70 11.18 6.35
C GLU A 78 -20.99 11.51 7.12
N GLU A 79 -21.75 12.52 6.69
CA GLU A 79 -23.09 12.81 7.20
C GLU A 79 -24.12 11.82 6.65
N GLU A 80 -23.95 11.31 5.42
CA GLU A 80 -24.88 10.34 4.81
C GLU A 80 -24.79 8.92 5.44
N GLN A 81 -23.68 8.56 6.11
CA GLN A 81 -23.57 7.31 6.88
C GLN A 81 -23.93 7.44 8.37
N VAL A 82 -23.96 8.66 8.91
CA VAL A 82 -24.34 8.93 10.31
C VAL A 82 -25.79 9.41 10.42
N GLU A 83 -26.36 9.90 9.31
CA GLU A 83 -27.69 10.49 9.19
C GLU A 83 -28.52 9.77 8.13
N GLU A 84 -28.52 8.44 8.10
CA GLU A 84 -29.78 7.76 7.78
C GLU A 84 -30.60 7.77 9.06
N PRO A 85 -31.56 8.71 9.25
CA PRO A 85 -32.60 8.48 10.23
C PRO A 85 -33.29 7.17 9.83
N PRO A 86 -33.53 6.22 10.76
CA PRO A 86 -34.28 5.01 10.44
C PRO A 86 -35.59 5.46 9.78
N PRO A 87 -35.91 4.96 8.57
CA PRO A 87 -37.09 5.39 7.84
C PRO A 87 -38.31 5.26 8.74
N GLN A 88 -38.89 6.39 9.13
CA GLN A 88 -40.21 6.39 9.72
C GLN A 88 -41.16 5.98 8.60
N GLU A 89 -41.53 4.69 8.60
CA GLU A 89 -42.64 4.16 7.81
C GLU A 89 -43.92 4.91 8.21
N ALA A 90 -44.22 6.01 7.51
CA ALA A 90 -45.53 6.63 7.53
C ALA A 90 -46.42 5.86 6.55
N GLY A 91 -47.21 4.95 7.10
CA GLY A 91 -48.22 4.18 6.37
C GLY A 91 -49.15 3.50 7.37
N GLU A 92 -50.28 4.14 7.59
CA GLU A 92 -51.37 3.76 8.47
C GLU A 92 -51.95 2.37 8.17
N GLU A 93 -52.85 1.93 9.04
CA GLU A 93 -53.83 0.85 8.82
C GLU A 93 -53.45 -0.57 9.29
N LYS A 94 -53.48 -0.74 10.62
CA LYS A 94 -54.14 -1.92 11.21
C LYS A 94 -55.23 -1.48 12.18
N ASP A 95 -56.36 -1.15 11.58
CA ASP A 95 -57.64 -1.44 12.21
C ASP A 95 -57.76 -2.95 12.43
N GLN A 96 -58.57 -3.33 13.42
CA GLN A 96 -58.97 -4.69 13.84
C GLN A 96 -58.15 -5.45 14.91
N ALA A 97 -58.82 -5.52 16.07
CA ALA A 97 -59.13 -6.73 16.84
C ALA A 97 -58.09 -7.23 17.86
N LYS A 98 -58.32 -6.89 19.14
CA LYS A 98 -58.84 -7.87 20.13
C LYS A 98 -58.97 -7.28 21.54
N ASN A 99 -60.18 -7.47 22.08
CA ASN A 99 -60.58 -7.72 23.48
C ASN A 99 -60.15 -6.77 24.59
#